data_AF-A0A752E7G7-F1
#
_entry.id   AF-A0A752E7G7-F1
#
_cell.length_a   1.000
_cell.length_b   1.000
_cell.length_c   1.000
_cell.angle_alpha   90.00
_cell.angle_beta   90.00
_cell.angle_gamma   90.00
#
_symmetry.space_group_name_H-M   'P 1'
#
loop_
_entity.id
_entity.type
_entity.pdbx_description
1 polymer ?
#
loop_
_entity_poly.entity_id
_entity_poly.type
_entity_poly.pdbx_seq_one_letter_code
_entity_poly.pdbx_strand_id
1 'polypeptide(L)'
;MTPSELSDLLWAQVDRVAPHLLPNGKKDGHEWVAGNVNGDKGNSLKVNLSGKKKWADFAEGDGGDMLDLWMACRGINLHQAMQEAKAFLGIKDDDHHFDARREKKFSRPDRKKIVRYVTRTESHLEYLQSRGISPEVVKRYEVVSGKVWNGERELDALVLPYKRDGELLQVKRISTERPDGKKVIMAEGDCEPCLFGWQALDAGVRAVVLCEGEIDCMSYAQYGIPALSVPFGGGKGAKQQWIEFEYHNLDRFEEIFISMDGDDVGREAAREIASRLGEHRCRLVTLPHKDINECLMNGVAEDEIWQYIGTASYFDPEELYSAREFYQDTINAFYGKQQYLFNPPWETLAYNFQFREAELTLVNGVNGHGKTEVVGHMALEAMRQGIKTCVASLELKPGILLKRLTRQSTCCKMPPVLEIESAFKFYDDRLWLFGLTGTAKAERLIEIFTYARRRYGIQLFIIDSLMKCGIGDDDYNGQKAFVDALCDFKNKTNSHIILVTHSRKGDSEEKPTGKMDVKGSGAITDLTDNLFIIWRNKARERALQRVQAGEQINEKDQQLLAAPASVLMLEKQRNGEGWEGGVPLFLDEQSHQFLQMEGASPYNYIANMPKSEYDEVWRQENVTEY
;
A
#
# COMPACT_ATOMS: atom_id res chain seq x y z
N MET A 1 -4.10 21.60 17.00
CA MET A 1 -3.47 22.90 17.30
C MET A 1 -2.37 22.66 18.33
N THR A 2 -1.14 23.07 18.02
CA THR A 2 0.02 22.88 18.91
C THR A 2 0.08 23.95 20.01
N PRO A 3 0.85 23.75 21.10
CA PRO A 3 1.04 24.77 22.13
C PRO A 3 1.60 26.08 21.57
N SER A 4 2.58 26.00 20.66
CA SER A 4 3.19 27.19 20.03
C SER A 4 2.21 27.97 19.16
N GLU A 5 1.36 27.28 18.39
CA GLU A 5 0.27 27.94 17.63
C GLU A 5 -0.71 28.67 18.56
N LEU A 6 -1.11 28.03 19.66
CA LEU A 6 -2.02 28.63 20.63
C LEU A 6 -1.38 29.81 21.36
N SER A 7 -0.12 29.66 21.76
CA SER A 7 0.68 30.72 22.38
C SER A 7 0.81 31.93 21.45
N ASP A 8 1.02 31.70 20.16
CA ASP A 8 1.04 32.74 19.13
C ASP A 8 -0.29 33.48 18.98
N LEU A 9 -1.41 32.76 19.05
CA LEU A 9 -2.75 33.38 19.06
C LEU A 9 -2.98 34.22 20.33
N LEU A 10 -2.47 33.77 21.49
CA LEU A 10 -2.52 34.56 22.72
C LEU A 10 -1.65 35.82 22.61
N TRP A 11 -0.44 35.72 22.04
CA TRP A 11 0.43 36.87 21.78
C TRP A 11 -0.22 37.88 20.82
N ALA A 12 -0.96 37.42 19.82
CA ALA A 12 -1.72 38.30 18.93
C ALA A 12 -2.81 39.10 19.67
N GLN A 13 -3.20 38.68 20.88
CA GLN A 13 -4.16 39.35 21.75
C GLN A 13 -3.54 39.73 23.10
N VAL A 14 -2.22 39.95 23.17
CA VAL A 14 -1.50 40.17 24.44
C VAL A 14 -2.05 41.34 25.27
N ASP A 15 -2.51 42.42 24.62
CA ASP A 15 -3.15 43.55 25.33
C ASP A 15 -4.43 43.15 26.07
N ARG A 16 -5.07 42.03 25.70
CA ARG A 16 -6.22 41.44 26.43
C ARG A 16 -5.79 40.38 27.43
N VAL A 17 -4.78 39.56 27.07
CA VAL A 17 -4.33 38.43 27.88
C VAL A 17 -3.56 38.89 29.12
N ALA A 18 -2.63 39.84 28.98
CA ALA A 18 -1.80 40.29 30.09
C ALA A 18 -2.63 40.90 31.25
N PRO A 19 -3.62 41.78 31.02
CA PRO A 19 -4.51 42.24 32.10
C PRO A 19 -5.44 41.16 32.65
N HIS A 20 -5.76 40.13 31.86
CA HIS A 20 -6.60 39.02 32.32
C HIS A 20 -5.87 38.13 33.33
N LEU A 21 -4.58 37.85 33.09
CA LEU A 21 -3.74 37.04 33.97
C LEU A 21 -3.16 37.84 35.14
N LEU A 22 -2.84 39.11 34.92
CA LEU A 22 -2.15 39.98 35.88
C LEU A 22 -2.98 41.25 36.14
N PRO A 23 -4.11 41.15 36.88
CA PRO A 23 -5.13 42.20 36.93
C PRO A 23 -4.69 43.48 37.65
N ASN A 24 -3.75 43.43 38.60
CA ASN A 24 -3.22 44.63 39.25
C ASN A 24 -1.93 45.17 38.61
N GLY A 25 -1.54 44.62 37.45
CA GLY A 25 -0.45 45.15 36.65
C GLY A 25 -0.81 46.48 35.97
N LYS A 26 0.18 47.10 35.34
CA LYS A 26 0.01 48.34 34.58
C LYS A 26 0.80 48.30 33.29
N LYS A 27 0.33 49.01 32.27
CA LYS A 27 1.08 49.25 31.04
C LYS A 27 2.18 50.28 31.31
N ASP A 28 3.41 49.94 30.98
CA ASP A 28 4.59 50.80 31.05
C ASP A 28 5.34 50.72 29.72
N GLY A 29 5.16 51.74 28.87
CA GLY A 29 5.66 51.75 27.50
C GLY A 29 5.13 50.57 26.67
N HIS A 30 6.05 49.71 26.23
CA HIS A 30 5.77 48.51 25.42
C HIS A 30 5.62 47.24 26.27
N GLU A 31 5.55 47.36 27.60
CA GLU A 31 5.48 46.23 28.52
C GLU A 31 4.23 46.33 29.41
N TRP A 32 3.69 45.18 29.81
CA TRP A 32 2.78 45.06 30.95
C TRP A 32 3.60 44.62 32.16
N VAL A 33 3.49 45.37 33.25
CA VAL A 33 4.37 45.24 34.41
C VAL A 33 3.55 44.90 35.65
N ALA A 34 3.99 43.86 36.38
CA ALA A 34 3.40 43.38 37.61
C ALA A 34 4.48 43.04 38.66
N GLY A 35 4.08 42.77 39.90
CA GLY A 35 4.99 42.41 40.99
C GLY A 35 5.40 40.95 41.02
N ASN A 36 4.57 40.04 40.52
CA ASN A 36 4.81 38.60 40.48
C ASN A 36 3.74 37.92 39.61
N VAL A 37 3.82 36.60 39.48
CA VAL A 37 2.85 35.76 38.76
C VAL A 37 1.45 35.78 39.38
N ASN A 38 1.27 36.16 40.66
CA ASN A 38 -0.05 36.31 41.27
C ASN A 38 -0.76 37.61 40.84
N GLY A 39 -0.08 38.46 40.07
CA GLY A 39 -0.64 39.73 39.60
C GLY A 39 -0.67 40.80 40.68
N ASP A 40 0.22 40.74 41.69
CA ASP A 40 0.38 41.80 42.69
C ASP A 40 0.97 43.08 42.09
N LYS A 41 0.84 44.21 42.79
CA LYS A 41 1.46 45.47 42.38
C LYS A 41 2.98 45.42 42.56
N GLY A 42 3.73 45.73 41.50
CA GLY A 42 5.18 45.81 41.54
C GLY A 42 5.76 45.97 40.14
N ASN A 43 7.09 45.86 40.01
CA ASN A 43 7.81 46.05 38.74
C ASN A 43 8.76 44.89 38.35
N SER A 44 8.65 43.74 39.02
CA SER A 44 9.54 42.58 38.89
C SER A 44 9.17 41.67 37.72
N LEU A 45 7.89 41.54 37.40
CA LEU A 45 7.41 40.74 36.27
C LEU A 45 7.07 41.65 35.09
N LYS A 46 7.61 41.32 33.91
CA LYS A 46 7.40 42.07 32.67
C LYS A 46 6.93 41.16 31.54
N VAL A 47 5.87 41.58 30.85
CA VAL A 47 5.32 40.93 29.65
C VAL A 47 5.45 41.91 28.49
N ASN A 48 6.09 41.50 27.39
CA ASN A 48 6.22 42.35 26.20
C ASN A 48 4.88 42.47 25.46
N LEU A 49 4.32 43.66 25.34
CA LEU A 49 3.09 43.90 24.58
C LEU A 49 3.33 44.00 23.07
N SER A 50 4.57 44.20 22.65
CA SER A 50 4.95 44.28 21.24
C SER A 50 6.39 43.82 21.03
N GLY A 51 6.67 43.25 19.86
CA GLY A 51 8.01 42.77 19.51
C GLY A 51 8.28 41.36 20.01
N LYS A 52 9.08 41.22 21.07
CA LYS A 52 9.49 39.90 21.58
C LYS A 52 8.30 39.19 22.23
N LYS A 53 7.96 37.98 21.77
CA LYS A 53 6.91 37.14 22.35
C LYS A 53 7.40 36.42 23.62
N LYS A 54 7.73 37.18 24.67
CA LYS A 54 8.31 36.65 25.91
C LYS A 54 7.89 37.44 27.15
N TRP A 55 7.75 36.75 28.28
CA TRP A 55 7.68 37.36 29.62
C TRP A 55 8.85 36.90 30.50
N ALA A 56 9.14 37.65 31.56
CA ALA A 56 10.10 37.27 32.59
C ALA A 56 9.74 37.89 33.94
N ASP A 57 9.93 37.13 35.02
CA ASP A 57 10.02 37.63 36.39
C ASP A 57 11.48 37.74 36.81
N PHE A 58 11.95 38.97 36.97
CA PHE A 58 13.34 39.26 37.31
C PHE A 58 13.69 39.02 38.78
N ALA A 59 12.69 38.77 39.65
CA ALA A 59 12.91 38.44 41.05
C ALA A 59 13.15 36.93 41.25
N GLU A 60 12.30 36.09 40.65
CA GLU A 60 12.34 34.63 40.81
C GLU A 60 13.13 33.92 39.69
N GLY A 61 13.39 34.60 38.56
CA GLY A 61 14.13 34.05 37.42
C GLY A 61 13.28 33.26 36.43
N ASP A 62 11.96 33.22 36.64
CA ASP A 62 11.01 32.55 35.75
C ASP A 62 10.76 33.35 34.47
N GLY A 63 10.37 32.66 33.40
CA GLY A 63 9.98 33.30 32.15
C GLY A 63 9.73 32.30 31.04
N GLY A 64 9.03 32.73 30.00
CA GLY A 64 8.62 31.82 28.94
C GLY A 64 7.68 32.45 27.93
N ASP A 65 6.86 31.61 27.32
CA ASP A 65 5.81 32.01 26.39
C ASP A 65 4.50 32.37 27.14
N MET A 66 3.42 32.63 26.40
CA MET A 66 2.16 33.06 27.02
C MET A 66 1.45 31.94 27.79
N LEU A 67 1.62 30.69 27.38
CA LEU A 67 1.07 29.54 28.10
C LEU A 67 1.88 29.27 29.38
N ASP A 68 3.18 29.49 29.36
CA ASP A 68 4.04 29.42 30.55
C ASP A 68 3.61 30.44 31.61
N LEU A 69 3.27 31.68 31.19
CA LEU A 69 2.71 32.69 32.08
C LEU A 69 1.37 32.23 32.66
N TRP A 70 0.50 31.66 31.82
CA TRP A 70 -0.82 31.18 32.24
C TRP A 70 -0.72 30.08 33.31
N MET A 71 0.17 29.11 33.09
CA MET A 71 0.48 28.06 34.06
C MET A 71 0.98 28.66 35.37
N ALA A 72 1.94 29.59 35.31
CA ALA A 72 2.52 30.22 36.49
C ALA A 72 1.50 31.05 37.29
N CYS A 73 0.65 31.81 36.62
CA CYS A 73 -0.38 32.64 37.26
C CYS A 73 -1.49 31.82 37.93
N ARG A 74 -1.82 30.65 37.37
CA ARG A 74 -2.96 29.83 37.83
C ARG A 74 -2.54 28.64 38.69
N GLY A 75 -1.27 28.26 38.68
CA GLY A 75 -0.78 27.04 39.34
C GLY A 75 -1.35 25.77 38.70
N ILE A 76 -1.57 25.78 37.38
CA ILE A 76 -2.18 24.69 36.61
C ILE A 76 -1.19 24.09 35.62
N ASN A 77 -1.45 22.86 35.18
CA ASN A 77 -0.64 22.22 34.15
C ASN A 77 -0.93 22.79 32.75
N LEU A 78 -0.07 22.46 31.77
CA LEU A 78 -0.20 23.01 30.42
C LEU A 78 -1.54 22.65 29.76
N HIS A 79 -2.05 21.43 29.97
CA HIS A 79 -3.32 21.03 29.37
C HIS A 79 -4.48 21.92 29.86
N GLN A 80 -4.54 22.17 31.17
CA GLN A 80 -5.51 23.08 31.77
C GLN A 80 -5.31 24.51 31.27
N ALA A 81 -4.06 24.98 31.16
CA ALA A 81 -3.76 26.29 30.59
C ALA A 81 -4.20 26.40 29.12
N MET A 82 -3.99 25.37 28.31
CA MET A 82 -4.46 25.33 26.92
C MET A 82 -5.99 25.34 26.84
N GLN A 83 -6.70 24.61 27.70
CA GLN A 83 -8.16 24.64 27.77
C GLN A 83 -8.69 26.04 28.13
N GLU A 84 -8.14 26.65 29.18
CA GLU A 84 -8.52 28.02 29.58
C GLU A 84 -8.19 29.05 28.50
N ALA A 85 -7.02 28.94 27.86
CA ALA A 85 -6.59 29.80 26.77
C ALA A 85 -7.50 29.67 25.54
N LYS A 86 -7.87 28.45 25.14
CA LYS A 86 -8.83 28.22 24.04
C LYS A 86 -10.19 28.81 24.38
N ALA A 87 -10.69 28.60 25.60
CA ALA A 87 -11.93 29.20 26.06
C ALA A 87 -11.89 30.73 26.04
N PHE A 88 -10.77 31.33 26.48
CA PHE A 88 -10.54 32.77 26.43
C PHE A 88 -10.53 33.32 24.99
N LEU A 89 -9.92 32.58 24.06
CA LEU A 89 -9.86 32.93 22.64
C LEU A 89 -11.16 32.59 21.87
N GLY A 90 -12.11 31.89 22.51
CA GLY A 90 -13.35 31.44 21.87
C GLY A 90 -13.15 30.28 20.88
N ILE A 91 -12.03 29.57 20.98
CA ILE A 91 -11.73 28.39 20.16
C ILE A 91 -12.47 27.19 20.76
N LYS A 92 -13.32 26.55 19.97
CA LYS A 92 -13.98 25.30 20.35
C LYS A 92 -13.18 24.13 19.80
N ASP A 93 -12.81 23.20 20.67
CA ASP A 93 -12.29 21.89 20.26
C ASP A 93 -13.46 21.03 19.76
N ASP A 94 -13.30 20.42 18.58
CA ASP A 94 -14.25 19.49 17.95
C ASP A 94 -14.01 18.02 18.34
N ASP A 95 -13.10 17.77 19.29
CA ASP A 95 -12.67 16.46 19.79
C ASP A 95 -13.68 15.77 20.74
N HIS A 96 -14.97 15.79 20.40
CA HIS A 96 -16.05 15.11 21.15
C HIS A 96 -15.88 13.58 21.29
N HIS A 97 -14.86 13.01 20.65
CA HIS A 97 -14.60 11.56 20.62
C HIS A 97 -13.97 11.02 21.92
N PHE A 98 -13.34 11.88 22.74
CA PHE A 98 -12.66 11.46 23.98
C PHE A 98 -13.47 11.77 25.26
N ASP A 99 -14.42 12.70 25.21
CA ASP A 99 -15.20 13.15 26.37
C ASP A 99 -16.04 12.02 27.00
N ALA A 100 -16.68 11.19 26.18
CA ALA A 100 -17.59 10.13 26.65
C ALA A 100 -16.89 8.99 27.43
N ARG A 101 -15.55 8.86 27.36
CA ARG A 101 -14.80 7.80 28.05
C ARG A 101 -14.04 8.27 29.30
N ARG A 102 -13.86 9.59 29.48
CA ARG A 102 -13.29 10.18 30.71
C ARG A 102 -14.18 10.01 31.95
N GLU A 103 -15.46 9.66 31.81
CA GLU A 103 -16.37 9.39 32.93
C GLU A 103 -16.13 8.05 33.65
N LYS A 104 -15.24 7.19 33.13
CA LYS A 104 -14.92 5.90 33.75
C LYS A 104 -14.18 6.12 35.07
N LYS A 105 -14.79 5.72 36.19
CA LYS A 105 -14.15 5.79 37.52
C LYS A 105 -13.06 4.71 37.64
N PHE A 106 -11.81 5.13 37.63
CA PHE A 106 -10.67 4.27 37.93
C PHE A 106 -10.41 4.18 39.43
N SER A 107 -9.89 3.04 39.86
CA SER A 107 -9.33 2.86 41.20
C SER A 107 -7.91 3.42 41.27
N ARG A 108 -7.47 3.76 42.49
CA ARG A 108 -6.09 4.14 42.76
C ARG A 108 -5.34 2.98 43.41
N PRO A 109 -4.02 2.84 43.16
CA PRO A 109 -3.24 1.75 43.74
C PRO A 109 -3.26 1.80 45.28
N ASP A 110 -3.63 0.69 45.92
CA ASP A 110 -3.65 0.59 47.39
C ASP A 110 -2.23 0.52 47.93
N ARG A 111 -1.72 1.66 48.40
CA ARG A 111 -0.37 1.78 48.97
C ARG A 111 -0.10 0.76 50.07
N LYS A 112 -1.09 0.38 50.89
CA LYS A 112 -0.90 -0.58 51.98
C LYS A 112 -0.70 -2.01 51.44
N LYS A 113 -1.30 -2.35 50.31
CA LYS A 113 -1.07 -3.64 49.64
C LYS A 113 0.28 -3.66 48.92
N ILE A 114 0.62 -2.58 48.23
CA ILE A 114 1.87 -2.49 47.45
C ILE A 114 3.10 -2.61 48.35
N VAL A 115 3.10 -1.93 49.50
CA VAL A 115 4.22 -2.00 50.47
C VAL A 115 4.52 -3.43 50.93
N ARG A 116 3.55 -4.36 50.90
CA ARG A 116 3.79 -5.77 51.26
C ARG A 116 4.70 -6.50 50.27
N TYR A 117 4.74 -6.01 49.03
CA TYR A 117 5.55 -6.58 47.95
C TYR A 117 6.84 -5.80 47.71
N VAL A 118 7.04 -4.65 48.38
CA VAL A 118 8.28 -3.87 48.28
C VAL A 118 9.28 -4.42 49.29
N THR A 119 10.52 -4.65 48.85
CA THR A 119 11.60 -5.12 49.72
C THR A 119 12.56 -3.98 50.04
N ARG A 120 13.29 -4.11 51.17
CA ARG A 120 14.37 -3.18 51.54
C ARG A 120 15.69 -3.48 50.81
N THR A 121 15.72 -4.49 49.94
CA THR A 121 16.90 -4.84 49.16
C THR A 121 17.09 -3.82 48.04
N GLU A 122 18.32 -3.64 47.58
CA GLU A 122 18.64 -2.77 46.43
C GLU A 122 18.94 -3.58 45.16
N SER A 123 18.42 -4.82 45.06
CA SER A 123 18.62 -5.71 43.91
C SER A 123 18.13 -5.13 42.58
N HIS A 124 17.16 -4.19 42.61
CA HIS A 124 16.77 -3.42 41.43
C HIS A 124 17.93 -2.58 40.84
N LEU A 125 18.82 -2.04 41.67
CA LEU A 125 19.99 -1.26 41.21
C LEU A 125 20.96 -2.16 40.46
N GLU A 126 21.33 -3.30 41.04
CA GLU A 126 22.24 -4.28 40.38
C GLU A 126 21.66 -4.76 39.05
N TYR A 127 20.36 -5.08 39.02
CA TYR A 127 19.68 -5.51 37.80
C TYR A 127 19.69 -4.42 36.73
N LEU A 128 19.30 -3.18 37.07
CA LEU A 128 19.23 -2.09 36.09
C LEU A 128 20.62 -1.61 35.66
N GLN A 129 21.62 -1.68 36.53
CA GLN A 129 23.01 -1.44 36.18
C GLN A 129 23.53 -2.49 35.19
N SER A 130 23.13 -3.76 35.34
CA SER A 130 23.42 -4.81 34.33
C SER A 130 22.75 -4.56 32.98
N ARG A 131 21.78 -3.63 32.92
CA ARG A 131 21.12 -3.13 31.71
C ARG A 131 21.64 -1.76 31.26
N GLY A 132 22.75 -1.30 31.81
CA GLY A 132 23.40 -0.04 31.44
C GLY A 132 22.79 1.21 32.07
N ILE A 133 21.82 1.06 32.99
CA ILE A 133 21.09 2.18 33.59
C ILE A 133 21.73 2.56 34.93
N SER A 134 22.12 3.82 35.07
CA SER A 134 22.76 4.37 36.26
C SER A 134 21.80 4.50 37.46
N PRO A 135 22.29 4.34 38.71
CA PRO A 135 21.48 4.54 39.92
C PRO A 135 20.77 5.89 39.98
N GLU A 136 21.36 6.95 39.41
CA GLU A 136 20.79 8.29 39.31
C GLU A 136 19.50 8.29 38.48
N VAL A 137 19.51 7.61 37.33
CA VAL A 137 18.31 7.44 36.49
C VAL A 137 17.28 6.60 37.24
N VAL A 138 17.68 5.47 37.82
CA VAL A 138 16.75 4.60 38.56
C VAL A 138 16.02 5.36 39.68
N LYS A 139 16.75 6.17 40.44
CA LYS A 139 16.20 7.01 41.51
C LYS A 139 15.24 8.07 40.97
N ARG A 140 15.54 8.69 39.83
CA ARG A 140 14.66 9.68 39.17
C ARG A 140 13.29 9.09 38.82
N TYR A 141 13.26 7.82 38.40
CA TYR A 141 12.03 7.11 38.06
C TYR A 141 11.33 6.45 39.27
N GLU A 142 11.94 6.53 40.46
CA GLU A 142 11.45 5.94 41.72
C GLU A 142 11.23 4.42 41.67
N VAL A 143 12.03 3.71 40.88
CA VAL A 143 11.95 2.25 40.80
C VAL A 143 12.57 1.63 42.05
N VAL A 144 11.90 0.64 42.64
CA VAL A 144 12.40 -0.06 43.84
C VAL A 144 12.32 -1.58 43.68
N SER A 145 13.00 -2.30 44.57
CA SER A 145 12.93 -3.77 44.62
C SER A 145 11.60 -4.25 45.19
N GLY A 146 11.13 -5.37 44.69
CA GLY A 146 9.97 -6.06 45.24
C GLY A 146 9.83 -7.49 44.79
N LYS A 147 8.63 -8.05 45.00
CA LYS A 147 8.27 -9.43 44.66
C LYS A 147 7.05 -9.50 43.75
N VAL A 148 7.04 -10.48 42.86
CA VAL A 148 5.89 -10.83 42.02
C VAL A 148 5.62 -12.33 42.07
N TRP A 149 4.35 -12.72 42.13
CA TRP A 149 3.93 -14.12 42.14
C TRP A 149 3.75 -14.64 40.72
N ASN A 150 4.37 -15.77 40.38
CA ASN A 150 4.26 -16.37 39.04
C ASN A 150 3.21 -17.50 38.93
N GLY A 151 2.51 -17.81 40.03
CA GLY A 151 1.61 -18.96 40.13
C GLY A 151 2.13 -20.05 41.09
N GLU A 152 3.45 -20.16 41.22
CA GLU A 152 4.12 -21.22 41.99
C GLU A 152 4.98 -20.69 43.13
N ARG A 153 5.71 -19.58 42.90
CA ARG A 153 6.60 -18.95 43.87
C ARG A 153 6.67 -17.43 43.68
N GLU A 154 7.23 -16.74 44.68
CA GLU A 154 7.62 -15.34 44.55
C GLU A 154 8.96 -15.21 43.82
N LEU A 155 9.02 -14.26 42.88
CA LEU A 155 10.22 -13.90 42.13
C LEU A 155 10.65 -12.48 42.49
N ASP A 156 11.96 -12.20 42.41
CA ASP A 156 12.46 -10.84 42.51
C ASP A 156 11.99 -10.00 41.32
N ALA A 157 11.49 -8.80 41.62
CA ALA A 157 10.85 -7.93 40.65
C ALA A 157 11.25 -6.46 40.83
N LEU A 158 11.18 -5.72 39.73
CA LEU A 158 11.16 -4.27 39.72
C LEU A 158 9.74 -3.80 40.05
N VAL A 159 9.60 -2.85 40.98
CA VAL A 159 8.34 -2.16 41.27
C VAL A 159 8.39 -0.78 40.62
N LEU A 160 7.57 -0.58 39.61
CA LEU A 160 7.59 0.56 38.70
C LEU A 160 6.34 1.43 38.95
N PRO A 161 6.51 2.63 39.56
CA PRO A 161 5.38 3.54 39.78
C PRO A 161 5.10 4.36 38.52
N TYR A 162 3.83 4.41 38.14
CA TYR A 162 3.32 5.28 37.09
C TYR A 162 2.68 6.50 37.76
N LYS A 163 3.32 7.66 37.61
CA LYS A 163 2.90 8.89 38.27
C LYS A 163 2.78 10.02 37.27
N ARG A 164 1.72 10.82 37.39
CA ARG A 164 1.48 12.03 36.60
C ARG A 164 1.03 13.13 37.55
N ASP A 165 1.58 14.34 37.40
CA ASP A 165 1.29 15.50 38.26
C ASP A 165 1.43 15.20 39.78
N GLY A 166 2.42 14.39 40.14
CA GLY A 166 2.68 13.96 41.52
C GLY A 166 1.73 12.89 42.08
N GLU A 167 0.69 12.51 41.35
CA GLU A 167 -0.26 11.48 41.74
C GLU A 167 0.19 10.08 41.27
N LEU A 168 0.02 9.06 42.13
CA LEU A 168 0.30 7.66 41.78
C LEU A 168 -0.93 7.02 41.14
N LEU A 169 -0.85 6.73 39.83
CA LEU A 169 -1.97 6.23 39.03
C LEU A 169 -1.95 4.71 38.86
N GLN A 170 -0.77 4.12 38.72
CA GLN A 170 -0.61 2.68 38.52
C GLN A 170 0.72 2.20 39.12
N VAL A 171 0.80 0.92 39.48
CA VAL A 171 2.06 0.25 39.81
C VAL A 171 2.15 -1.05 39.02
N LYS A 172 3.31 -1.28 38.41
CA LYS A 172 3.62 -2.50 37.67
C LYS A 172 4.81 -3.20 38.31
N ARG A 173 4.71 -4.52 38.43
CA ARG A 173 5.75 -5.38 38.97
C ARG A 173 6.24 -6.30 37.87
N ILE A 174 7.53 -6.24 37.55
CA ILE A 174 8.13 -7.01 36.45
C ILE A 174 9.25 -7.86 37.02
N SER A 175 9.17 -9.18 36.84
CA SER A 175 10.22 -10.09 37.31
C SER A 175 11.57 -9.79 36.64
N THR A 176 12.63 -9.85 37.44
CA THR A 176 14.02 -9.79 36.97
C THR A 176 14.44 -11.12 36.33
N GLU A 177 13.88 -12.22 36.83
CA GLU A 177 13.98 -13.57 36.26
C GLU A 177 12.97 -13.79 35.12
N ARG A 178 13.28 -14.75 34.22
CA ARG A 178 12.41 -15.15 33.11
C ARG A 178 12.08 -16.65 33.16
N PRO A 179 11.14 -17.07 34.02
CA PRO A 179 10.64 -18.44 33.97
C PRO A 179 10.07 -18.73 32.56
N ASP A 180 10.42 -19.88 32.00
CA ASP A 180 10.01 -20.31 30.64
C ASP A 180 10.36 -19.29 29.52
N GLY A 181 11.41 -18.48 29.74
CA GLY A 181 11.87 -17.47 28.80
C GLY A 181 11.03 -16.18 28.77
N LYS A 182 10.01 -16.04 29.62
CA LYS A 182 9.12 -14.85 29.65
C LYS A 182 9.19 -14.12 31.00
N LYS A 183 9.04 -12.79 30.96
CA LYS A 183 8.89 -11.99 32.18
C LYS A 183 7.51 -12.21 32.77
N VAL A 184 7.43 -12.29 34.10
CA VAL A 184 6.18 -12.28 34.87
C VAL A 184 5.84 -10.82 35.16
N ILE A 185 4.67 -10.38 34.71
CA ILE A 185 4.21 -9.00 34.82
C ILE A 185 2.90 -8.97 35.59
N MET A 186 2.85 -8.16 36.64
CA MET A 186 1.63 -7.89 37.41
C MET A 186 1.37 -6.38 37.42
N ALA A 187 0.20 -5.98 36.96
CA ALA A 187 -0.28 -4.61 37.06
C ALA A 187 -1.54 -4.58 37.94
N GLU A 188 -1.70 -3.54 38.75
CA GLU A 188 -2.92 -3.37 39.55
C GLU A 188 -4.15 -3.16 38.64
N GLY A 189 -5.21 -3.92 38.92
CA GLY A 189 -6.45 -3.89 38.14
C GLY A 189 -7.23 -2.58 38.31
N ASP A 190 -8.06 -2.24 37.33
CA ASP A 190 -8.94 -1.07 37.31
C ASP A 190 -8.24 0.27 37.59
N CYS A 191 -6.92 0.35 37.38
CA CYS A 191 -6.16 1.60 37.47
C CYS A 191 -6.25 2.39 36.16
N GLU A 192 -6.11 3.71 36.26
CA GLU A 192 -6.10 4.60 35.10
C GLU A 192 -4.87 4.32 34.22
N PRO A 193 -5.04 4.03 32.91
CA PRO A 193 -3.91 3.90 32.00
C PRO A 193 -3.07 5.18 31.99
N CYS A 194 -1.77 5.03 32.19
CA CYS A 194 -0.83 6.14 32.27
C CYS A 194 0.45 5.77 31.51
N LEU A 195 1.12 6.75 30.91
CA LEU A 195 2.48 6.54 30.40
C LEU A 195 3.49 6.52 31.56
N PHE A 196 4.47 5.62 31.51
CA PHE A 196 5.54 5.60 32.51
C PHE A 196 6.63 6.61 32.16
N GLY A 197 7.05 7.39 33.16
CA GLY A 197 8.14 8.35 33.04
C GLY A 197 7.75 9.81 33.23
N TRP A 198 6.45 10.11 33.31
CA TRP A 198 5.96 11.46 33.60
C TRP A 198 6.58 12.09 34.86
N GLN A 199 6.86 11.29 35.90
CA GLN A 199 7.54 11.76 37.12
C GLN A 199 8.98 12.23 36.92
N ALA A 200 9.64 11.76 35.86
CA ALA A 200 11.04 12.03 35.56
C ALA A 200 11.21 13.11 34.48
N LEU A 201 10.11 13.55 33.88
CA LEU A 201 10.10 14.47 32.75
C LEU A 201 10.02 15.93 33.22
N ASP A 202 10.87 16.78 32.67
CA ASP A 202 10.84 18.22 32.96
C ASP A 202 9.59 18.89 32.33
N ALA A 203 9.00 19.87 33.03
CA ALA A 203 7.78 20.57 32.60
C ALA A 203 7.96 21.44 31.33
N GLY A 204 9.20 21.83 31.00
CA GLY A 204 9.54 22.60 29.80
C GLY A 204 9.77 21.76 28.54
N VAL A 205 9.82 20.42 28.64
CA VAL A 205 10.07 19.54 27.47
C VAL A 205 8.93 19.66 26.46
N ARG A 206 9.30 19.88 25.19
CA ARG A 206 8.40 20.01 24.03
C ARG A 206 8.58 18.92 22.97
N ALA A 207 9.57 18.03 23.08
CA ALA A 207 9.69 16.85 22.22
C ALA A 207 9.93 15.61 23.07
N VAL A 208 9.31 14.48 22.71
CA VAL A 208 9.39 13.25 23.52
C VAL A 208 9.49 12.01 22.65
N VAL A 209 10.18 10.99 23.15
CA VAL A 209 10.16 9.64 22.58
C VAL A 209 9.10 8.78 23.29
N LEU A 210 8.21 8.15 22.54
CA LEU A 210 7.35 7.06 23.00
C LEU A 210 8.02 5.73 22.69
N CYS A 211 8.26 4.91 23.72
CA CYS A 211 8.91 3.61 23.61
C CYS A 211 8.05 2.48 24.18
N GLU A 212 8.43 1.23 23.89
CA GLU A 212 7.61 0.08 24.23
C GLU A 212 7.60 -0.26 25.72
N GLY A 213 8.76 -0.25 26.37
CA GLY A 213 8.91 -0.71 27.76
C GLY A 213 9.56 0.29 28.71
N GLU A 214 9.42 0.03 30.02
CA GLU A 214 9.94 0.90 31.07
C GLU A 214 11.48 0.95 31.11
N ILE A 215 12.13 -0.15 30.71
CA ILE A 215 13.60 -0.20 30.58
C ILE A 215 14.05 0.68 29.41
N ASP A 216 13.30 0.71 28.31
CA ASP A 216 13.59 1.57 27.15
C ASP A 216 13.48 3.04 27.52
N CYS A 217 12.43 3.40 28.27
CA CYS A 217 12.24 4.75 28.78
C CYS A 217 13.43 5.22 29.63
N MET A 218 13.89 4.37 30.56
CA MET A 218 15.08 4.67 31.36
C MET A 218 16.38 4.65 30.53
N SER A 219 16.45 3.87 29.45
CA SER A 219 17.61 3.83 28.55
C SER A 219 17.73 5.11 27.72
N TYR A 220 16.61 5.64 27.21
CA TYR A 220 16.60 6.97 26.62
C TYR A 220 17.02 8.05 27.63
N ALA A 221 16.52 7.97 28.88
CA ALA A 221 16.95 8.89 29.94
C ALA A 221 18.44 8.79 30.27
N GLN A 222 19.05 7.60 30.13
CA GLN A 222 20.50 7.41 30.29
C GLN A 222 21.31 8.14 29.21
N TYR A 223 20.76 8.29 27.99
CA TYR A 223 21.27 9.15 26.92
C TYR A 223 20.87 10.63 27.04
N GLY A 224 20.18 11.01 28.12
CA GLY A 224 19.67 12.39 28.29
C GLY A 224 18.48 12.75 27.40
N ILE A 225 17.83 11.76 26.78
CA ILE A 225 16.72 11.95 25.86
C ILE A 225 15.38 11.82 26.62
N PRO A 226 14.49 12.83 26.55
CA PRO A 226 13.17 12.76 27.17
C PRO A 226 12.31 11.65 26.57
N ALA A 227 11.84 10.70 27.39
CA ALA A 227 11.05 9.57 26.93
C ALA A 227 9.93 9.20 27.89
N LEU A 228 8.91 8.55 27.33
CA LEU A 228 7.79 7.93 28.02
C LEU A 228 7.59 6.52 27.44
N SER A 229 7.19 5.54 28.26
CA SER A 229 6.83 4.20 27.75
C SER A 229 5.35 3.91 27.83
N VAL A 230 4.84 3.19 26.83
CA VAL A 230 3.44 2.75 26.79
C VAL A 230 3.15 1.71 27.89
N PRO A 231 1.99 1.76 28.55
CA PRO A 231 1.71 0.90 29.71
C PRO A 231 1.58 -0.60 29.38
N PHE A 232 1.14 -0.92 28.16
CA PHE A 232 0.71 -2.27 27.77
C PHE A 232 1.54 -2.89 26.63
N GLY A 233 2.70 -2.29 26.31
CA GLY A 233 3.65 -2.75 25.29
C GLY A 233 3.13 -2.64 23.85
N GLY A 234 3.76 -3.37 22.94
CA GLY A 234 3.40 -3.42 21.51
C GLY A 234 2.09 -4.17 21.21
N GLY A 235 1.66 -4.13 19.95
CA GLY A 235 0.40 -4.68 19.43
C GLY A 235 -0.69 -3.63 19.22
N LYS A 236 -1.86 -4.09 18.75
CA LYS A 236 -2.96 -3.24 18.26
C LYS A 236 -4.20 -3.22 19.16
N GLY A 237 -5.07 -2.25 18.95
CA GLY A 237 -6.42 -2.17 19.51
C GLY A 237 -6.46 -1.91 21.01
N ALA A 238 -6.95 -2.88 21.79
CA ALA A 238 -7.16 -2.71 23.25
C ALA A 238 -5.88 -2.28 23.98
N LYS A 239 -4.71 -2.71 23.50
CA LYS A 239 -3.42 -2.33 24.08
C LYS A 239 -3.08 -0.85 23.91
N GLN A 240 -3.60 -0.18 22.87
CA GLN A 240 -3.37 1.24 22.63
C GLN A 240 -4.49 2.13 23.17
N GLN A 241 -5.44 1.59 23.94
CA GLN A 241 -6.53 2.38 24.55
C GLN A 241 -6.04 3.43 25.57
N TRP A 242 -4.80 3.30 26.06
CA TRP A 242 -4.18 4.31 26.93
C TRP A 242 -4.18 5.70 26.28
N ILE A 243 -4.15 5.78 24.94
CA ILE A 243 -4.20 7.05 24.21
C ILE A 243 -5.44 7.85 24.60
N GLU A 244 -6.59 7.22 24.87
CA GLU A 244 -7.82 7.95 25.25
C GLU A 244 -7.69 8.73 26.56
N PHE A 245 -6.76 8.32 27.42
CA PHE A 245 -6.52 8.93 28.73
C PHE A 245 -5.28 9.83 28.74
N GLU A 246 -4.40 9.68 27.75
CA GLU A 246 -3.11 10.37 27.63
C GLU A 246 -3.04 11.37 26.48
N TYR A 247 -3.95 11.32 25.50
CA TYR A 247 -3.96 12.14 24.29
C TYR A 247 -3.70 13.62 24.61
N HIS A 248 -4.48 14.13 25.53
CA HIS A 248 -4.42 15.52 25.98
C HIS A 248 -3.19 15.87 26.82
N ASN A 249 -2.60 14.90 27.52
CA ASN A 249 -1.35 15.12 28.24
C ASN A 249 -0.19 15.24 27.23
N LEU A 250 -0.30 14.53 26.11
CA LEU A 250 0.67 14.60 25.01
C LEU A 250 0.55 15.90 24.20
N ASP A 251 -0.53 16.69 24.31
CA ASP A 251 -0.68 17.98 23.61
C ASP A 251 0.48 18.95 23.88
N ARG A 252 1.19 18.79 25.00
CA ARG A 252 2.35 19.62 25.35
C ARG A 252 3.56 19.48 24.43
N PHE A 253 3.62 18.42 23.64
CA PHE A 253 4.75 18.12 22.76
C PHE A 253 4.48 18.61 21.33
N GLU A 254 5.44 19.27 20.72
CA GLU A 254 5.40 19.64 19.30
C GLU A 254 5.71 18.42 18.42
N GLU A 255 6.70 17.61 18.83
CA GLU A 255 7.11 16.41 18.11
C GLU A 255 7.08 15.18 19.03
N ILE A 256 6.51 14.09 18.51
CA ILE A 256 6.47 12.79 19.17
C ILE A 256 7.22 11.77 18.31
N PHE A 257 8.36 11.31 18.82
CA PHE A 257 9.13 10.24 18.18
C PHE A 257 8.64 8.90 18.67
N ILE A 258 8.30 7.99 17.77
CA ILE A 258 7.80 6.66 18.10
C ILE A 258 8.94 5.65 17.87
N SER A 259 9.39 5.02 18.95
CA SER A 259 10.50 4.07 18.99
C SER A 259 10.04 2.77 19.69
N MET A 260 9.20 2.00 19.01
CA MET A 260 8.76 0.68 19.46
C MET A 260 9.81 -0.39 19.12
N ASP A 261 9.62 -1.63 19.60
CA ASP A 261 10.50 -2.75 19.26
C ASP A 261 10.58 -2.95 17.72
N GLY A 262 11.76 -3.30 17.22
CA GLY A 262 12.04 -3.53 15.79
C GLY A 262 11.40 -4.79 15.19
N ASP A 263 10.39 -5.38 15.82
CA ASP A 263 9.66 -6.55 15.33
C ASP A 263 8.31 -6.16 14.67
N ASP A 264 7.59 -7.14 14.11
CA ASP A 264 6.31 -6.88 13.44
C ASP A 264 5.28 -6.28 14.39
N VAL A 265 5.27 -6.69 15.65
CA VAL A 265 4.30 -6.26 16.66
C VAL A 265 4.56 -4.82 17.08
N GLY A 266 5.84 -4.44 17.22
CA GLY A 266 6.26 -3.07 17.49
C GLY A 266 6.00 -2.13 16.31
N ARG A 267 6.30 -2.53 15.07
CA ARG A 267 5.95 -1.76 13.85
C ARG A 267 4.46 -1.50 13.73
N GLU A 268 3.65 -2.52 14.01
CA GLU A 268 2.20 -2.42 14.02
C GLU A 268 1.67 -1.44 15.08
N ALA A 269 2.23 -1.48 16.29
CA ALA A 269 1.90 -0.54 17.35
C ALA A 269 2.29 0.89 16.95
N ALA A 270 3.48 1.08 16.39
CA ALA A 270 3.97 2.39 16.02
C ALA A 270 3.03 3.10 15.04
N ARG A 271 2.54 2.39 14.02
CA ARG A 271 1.56 2.92 13.05
C ARG A 271 0.22 3.26 13.71
N GLU A 272 -0.32 2.39 14.57
CA GLU A 272 -1.59 2.67 15.25
C GLU A 272 -1.47 3.86 16.21
N ILE A 273 -0.36 3.98 16.92
CA ILE A 273 -0.10 5.11 17.82
C ILE A 273 -0.02 6.40 16.99
N ALA A 274 0.75 6.41 15.90
CA ALA A 274 0.87 7.57 15.02
C ALA A 274 -0.48 8.00 14.44
N SER A 275 -1.26 7.05 13.91
CA SER A 275 -2.57 7.35 13.31
C SER A 275 -3.56 7.95 14.32
N ARG A 276 -3.44 7.58 15.61
CA ARG A 276 -4.33 8.07 16.67
C ARG A 276 -3.87 9.36 17.33
N LEU A 277 -2.56 9.62 17.38
CA LEU A 277 -1.99 10.88 17.91
C LEU A 277 -1.92 11.98 16.85
N GLY A 278 -2.01 11.60 15.56
CA GLY A 278 -1.86 12.49 14.42
C GLY A 278 -0.50 12.30 13.76
N GLU A 279 -0.48 11.72 12.56
CA GLU A 279 0.75 11.37 11.84
C GLU A 279 1.65 12.59 11.57
N HIS A 280 1.05 13.76 11.36
CA HIS A 280 1.76 15.02 11.11
C HIS A 280 2.71 15.46 12.23
N ARG A 281 2.48 15.01 13.48
CA ARG A 281 3.32 15.31 14.64
C ARG A 281 4.12 14.10 15.13
N CYS A 282 4.05 12.98 14.41
CA CYS A 282 4.74 11.75 14.75
C CYS A 282 5.86 11.44 13.77
N ARG A 283 6.99 10.93 14.28
CA ARG A 283 8.10 10.41 13.46
C ARG A 283 8.50 9.03 13.92
N LEU A 284 8.78 8.12 12.99
CA LEU A 284 9.20 6.76 13.27
C LEU A 284 10.72 6.69 13.42
N VAL A 285 11.19 6.30 14.61
CA VAL A 285 12.61 6.07 14.87
C VAL A 285 12.94 4.63 14.49
N THR A 286 13.96 4.45 13.64
CA THR A 286 14.50 3.13 13.30
C THR A 286 15.89 2.99 13.89
N LEU A 287 16.01 2.12 14.89
CA LEU A 287 17.27 1.87 15.60
C LEU A 287 18.09 0.74 14.94
N PRO A 288 19.41 0.68 15.17
CA PRO A 288 20.28 -0.37 14.62
C PRO A 288 20.13 -1.73 15.33
N HIS A 289 19.54 -1.76 16.53
CA HIS A 289 19.22 -2.97 17.29
C HIS A 289 17.72 -3.06 17.57
N LYS A 290 17.28 -4.15 18.22
CA LYS A 290 15.85 -4.41 18.43
C LYS A 290 15.15 -3.30 19.21
N ASP A 291 15.80 -2.78 20.25
CA ASP A 291 15.30 -1.71 21.10
C ASP A 291 16.46 -0.80 21.57
N ILE A 292 16.13 0.32 22.23
CA ILE A 292 17.12 1.30 22.68
C ILE A 292 18.02 0.74 23.80
N ASN A 293 17.51 -0.18 24.61
CA ASN A 293 18.32 -0.78 25.66
C ASN A 293 19.36 -1.75 25.08
N GLU A 294 19.03 -2.49 24.02
CA GLU A 294 20.01 -3.23 23.25
C GLU A 294 21.06 -2.30 22.63
N CYS A 295 20.68 -1.14 22.10
CA CYS A 295 21.65 -0.15 21.62
C CYS A 295 22.62 0.28 22.74
N LEU A 296 22.07 0.59 23.93
CA LEU A 296 22.86 0.95 25.12
C LEU A 296 23.81 -0.17 25.56
N MET A 297 23.33 -1.41 25.58
CA MET A 297 24.14 -2.57 25.97
C MET A 297 25.23 -2.93 24.94
N ASN A 298 25.02 -2.60 23.67
CA ASN A 298 26.02 -2.79 22.61
C ASN A 298 26.97 -1.59 22.45
N GLY A 299 26.82 -0.54 23.27
CA GLY A 299 27.73 0.60 23.28
C GLY A 299 27.57 1.54 22.09
N VAL A 300 26.38 1.63 21.50
CA VAL A 300 26.06 2.64 20.48
C VAL A 300 26.27 4.03 21.08
N ALA A 301 26.97 4.91 20.36
CA ALA A 301 27.31 6.23 20.88
C ALA A 301 26.09 7.18 20.91
N GLU A 302 26.12 8.16 21.81
CA GLU A 302 25.01 9.11 22.01
C GLU A 302 24.70 9.93 20.73
N ASP A 303 25.75 10.36 20.02
CA ASP A 303 25.64 11.10 18.75
C ASP A 303 24.98 10.27 17.65
N GLU A 304 25.24 8.96 17.60
CA GLU A 304 24.54 8.04 16.70
C GLU A 304 23.05 7.95 17.04
N ILE A 305 22.69 7.83 18.33
CA ILE A 305 21.27 7.83 18.75
C ILE A 305 20.57 9.13 18.35
N TRP A 306 21.21 10.28 18.55
CA TRP A 306 20.67 11.56 18.09
C TRP A 306 20.53 11.63 16.57
N GLN A 307 21.44 11.01 15.81
CA GLN A 307 21.32 10.91 14.36
C GLN A 307 20.08 10.11 13.96
N TYR A 308 19.82 8.95 14.57
CA TYR A 308 18.62 8.14 14.27
C TYR A 308 17.32 8.89 14.59
N ILE A 309 17.29 9.67 15.67
CA ILE A 309 16.15 10.54 16.00
C ILE A 309 16.02 11.67 14.97
N GLY A 310 17.13 12.32 14.61
CA GLY A 310 17.15 13.42 13.63
C GLY A 310 16.72 13.00 12.23
N THR A 311 16.97 11.75 11.84
CA THR A 311 16.56 11.16 10.55
C THR A 311 15.29 10.31 10.66
N ALA A 312 14.55 10.38 11.77
CA ALA A 312 13.30 9.64 11.94
C ALA A 312 12.32 9.99 10.81
N SER A 313 11.76 8.96 10.18
CA SER A 313 10.92 9.13 8.99
C SER A 313 9.49 9.54 9.37
N TYR A 314 8.80 10.20 8.45
CA TYR A 314 7.37 10.39 8.57
C TYR A 314 6.62 9.07 8.35
N PHE A 315 5.36 9.04 8.78
CA PHE A 315 4.44 7.94 8.48
C PHE A 315 3.80 8.18 7.09
N ASP A 316 4.62 8.16 6.03
CA ASP A 316 4.12 8.34 4.67
C ASP A 316 3.27 7.11 4.24
N PRO A 317 2.21 7.31 3.42
CA PRO A 317 1.44 6.20 2.86
C PRO A 317 2.30 5.26 2.01
N GLU A 318 1.98 3.95 2.01
CA GLU A 318 2.73 2.93 1.24
C GLU A 318 2.70 3.15 -0.28
N GLU A 319 1.74 3.92 -0.78
CA GLU A 319 1.60 4.28 -2.19
C GLU A 319 2.43 5.49 -2.60
N LEU A 320 2.99 6.23 -1.64
CA LEU A 320 3.76 7.44 -1.89
C LEU A 320 5.26 7.12 -1.89
N TYR A 321 5.85 7.12 -3.08
CA TYR A 321 7.27 6.86 -3.30
C TYR A 321 7.99 8.15 -3.71
N SER A 322 9.23 8.30 -3.28
CA SER A 322 10.10 9.34 -3.82
C SER A 322 10.49 9.01 -5.25
N ALA A 323 10.54 10.02 -6.13
CA ALA A 323 11.00 9.84 -7.52
C ALA A 323 12.40 9.20 -7.62
N ARG A 324 13.24 9.38 -6.59
CA ARG A 324 14.57 8.77 -6.52
C ARG A 324 14.52 7.23 -6.50
N GLU A 325 13.46 6.65 -5.97
CA GLU A 325 13.31 5.19 -5.83
C GLU A 325 13.20 4.50 -7.20
N PHE A 326 12.61 5.18 -8.19
CA PHE A 326 12.47 4.67 -9.57
C PHE A 326 13.64 5.07 -10.50
N TYR A 327 14.77 5.53 -9.95
CA TYR A 327 15.89 6.01 -10.76
C TYR A 327 16.43 4.93 -11.72
N GLN A 328 16.59 3.70 -11.23
CA GLN A 328 17.10 2.60 -12.05
C GLN A 328 16.07 2.14 -13.10
N ASP A 329 14.80 2.08 -12.72
CA ASP A 329 13.71 1.74 -13.65
C ASP A 329 13.61 2.76 -14.78
N THR A 330 13.83 4.04 -14.47
CA THR A 330 13.88 5.11 -15.47
C THR A 330 15.04 4.93 -16.44
N ILE A 331 16.24 4.61 -15.95
CA ILE A 331 17.39 4.29 -16.83
C ILE A 331 17.07 3.09 -17.73
N ASN A 332 16.48 2.04 -17.16
CA ASN A 332 16.10 0.84 -17.90
C ASN A 332 15.03 1.14 -18.97
N ALA A 333 14.10 2.07 -18.71
CA ALA A 333 13.11 2.48 -19.68
C ALA A 333 13.70 3.21 -20.90
N PHE A 334 14.79 3.97 -20.72
CA PHE A 334 15.47 4.68 -21.82
C PHE A 334 16.48 3.81 -22.57
N TYR A 335 17.26 2.98 -21.85
CA TYR A 335 18.44 2.30 -22.39
C TYR A 335 18.40 0.78 -22.28
N GLY A 336 17.46 0.22 -21.50
CA GLY A 336 17.25 -1.22 -21.45
C GLY A 336 16.62 -1.73 -22.74
N LYS A 337 16.83 -3.02 -23.06
CA LYS A 337 16.00 -3.67 -24.07
C LYS A 337 14.56 -3.63 -23.55
N GLN A 338 13.65 -3.09 -24.36
CA GLN A 338 12.23 -3.00 -24.03
C GLN A 338 11.74 -4.37 -23.56
N GLN A 339 11.36 -4.48 -22.29
CA GLN A 339 10.87 -5.74 -21.73
C GLN A 339 9.45 -5.98 -22.24
N TYR A 340 9.31 -6.94 -23.15
CA TYR A 340 8.03 -7.45 -23.61
C TYR A 340 7.80 -8.84 -23.02
N LEU A 341 6.54 -9.21 -22.88
CA LEU A 341 6.12 -10.55 -22.44
C LEU A 341 6.24 -11.56 -23.58
N PHE A 342 5.70 -11.24 -24.77
CA PHE A 342 5.87 -12.07 -25.98
C PHE A 342 5.62 -11.27 -27.27
N ASN A 343 6.17 -11.75 -28.38
CA ASN A 343 5.91 -11.21 -29.72
C ASN A 343 4.64 -11.79 -30.34
N PRO A 344 3.87 -11.01 -31.13
CA PRO A 344 2.77 -11.55 -31.92
C PRO A 344 3.26 -12.53 -33.02
N PRO A 345 2.39 -13.41 -33.54
CA PRO A 345 2.78 -14.40 -34.56
C PRO A 345 3.11 -13.80 -35.95
N TRP A 346 2.84 -12.50 -36.16
CA TRP A 346 3.04 -11.84 -37.45
C TRP A 346 4.27 -10.93 -37.39
N GLU A 347 5.28 -11.18 -38.21
CA GLU A 347 6.58 -10.49 -38.16
C GLU A 347 6.46 -8.97 -38.33
N THR A 348 5.76 -8.52 -39.37
CA THR A 348 5.38 -7.11 -39.56
C THR A 348 4.73 -6.46 -38.32
N LEU A 349 3.91 -7.20 -37.56
CA LEU A 349 3.35 -6.66 -36.32
C LEU A 349 4.39 -6.68 -35.20
N ALA A 350 5.16 -7.75 -35.06
CA ALA A 350 6.20 -7.91 -34.04
C ALA A 350 7.30 -6.83 -34.13
N TYR A 351 7.52 -6.28 -35.32
CA TYR A 351 8.41 -5.14 -35.51
C TYR A 351 7.86 -3.85 -34.87
N ASN A 352 6.55 -3.63 -34.91
CA ASN A 352 5.91 -2.39 -34.48
C ASN A 352 5.21 -2.48 -33.11
N PHE A 353 4.93 -3.71 -32.64
CA PHE A 353 4.13 -3.99 -31.46
C PHE A 353 4.58 -5.30 -30.80
N GLN A 354 4.75 -5.25 -29.48
CA GLN A 354 4.95 -6.41 -28.63
C GLN A 354 3.98 -6.35 -27.45
N PHE A 355 3.54 -7.51 -26.97
CA PHE A 355 2.69 -7.59 -25.78
C PHE A 355 3.55 -7.39 -24.54
N ARG A 356 3.23 -6.42 -23.68
CA ARG A 356 4.01 -6.11 -22.47
C ARG A 356 3.34 -6.63 -21.20
N GLU A 357 4.08 -6.76 -20.12
CA GLU A 357 3.48 -7.04 -18.80
C GLU A 357 2.60 -5.87 -18.34
N ALA A 358 1.65 -6.16 -17.44
CA ALA A 358 0.73 -5.17 -16.90
C ALA A 358 -0.06 -4.39 -17.96
N GLU A 359 -0.39 -5.01 -19.10
CA GLU A 359 -1.24 -4.42 -20.15
C GLU A 359 -2.55 -5.19 -20.37
N LEU A 360 -3.60 -4.45 -20.74
CA LEU A 360 -4.89 -4.95 -21.19
C LEU A 360 -5.05 -4.65 -22.68
N THR A 361 -5.07 -5.71 -23.49
CA THR A 361 -5.33 -5.63 -24.93
C THR A 361 -6.77 -6.01 -25.24
N LEU A 362 -7.49 -5.11 -25.91
CA LEU A 362 -8.82 -5.39 -26.44
C LEU A 362 -8.72 -5.94 -27.87
N VAL A 363 -9.43 -7.03 -28.15
CA VAL A 363 -9.62 -7.52 -29.53
C VAL A 363 -11.10 -7.38 -29.89
N ASN A 364 -11.39 -6.46 -30.80
CA ASN A 364 -12.72 -6.14 -31.27
C ASN A 364 -12.91 -6.58 -32.74
N GLY A 365 -14.17 -6.68 -33.15
CA GLY A 365 -14.54 -6.96 -34.53
C GLY A 365 -15.97 -7.46 -34.64
N VAL A 366 -16.48 -7.44 -35.87
CA VAL A 366 -17.82 -7.95 -36.20
C VAL A 366 -17.90 -9.48 -35.98
N ASN A 367 -19.11 -10.00 -35.80
CA ASN A 367 -19.33 -11.44 -35.61
C ASN A 367 -18.88 -12.23 -36.84
N GLY A 368 -18.17 -13.34 -36.63
CA GLY A 368 -17.65 -14.17 -37.73
C GLY A 368 -16.40 -13.61 -38.43
N HIS A 369 -15.82 -12.50 -37.94
CA HIS A 369 -14.60 -11.92 -38.52
C HIS A 369 -13.30 -12.55 -37.99
N GLY A 370 -13.37 -13.58 -37.15
CA GLY A 370 -12.21 -14.37 -36.75
C GLY A 370 -11.52 -13.94 -35.45
N LYS A 371 -12.22 -13.26 -34.54
CA LYS A 371 -11.66 -12.81 -33.24
C LYS A 371 -11.05 -13.96 -32.44
N THR A 372 -11.83 -15.01 -32.20
CA THR A 372 -11.37 -16.19 -31.47
C THR A 372 -10.21 -16.88 -32.18
N GLU A 373 -10.20 -16.90 -33.52
CA GLU A 373 -9.11 -17.46 -34.32
C GLU A 373 -7.81 -16.63 -34.20
N VAL A 374 -7.88 -15.29 -34.25
CA VAL A 374 -6.75 -14.38 -34.01
C VAL A 374 -6.19 -14.56 -32.61
N VAL A 375 -7.06 -14.55 -31.60
CA VAL A 375 -6.68 -14.67 -30.19
C VAL A 375 -6.10 -16.05 -29.88
N GLY A 376 -6.66 -17.11 -30.49
CA GLY A 376 -6.10 -18.46 -30.40
C GLY A 376 -4.69 -18.55 -30.99
N HIS A 377 -4.46 -17.87 -32.12
CA HIS A 377 -3.15 -17.83 -32.76
C HIS A 377 -2.12 -17.08 -31.88
N MET A 378 -2.52 -15.95 -31.30
CA MET A 378 -1.70 -15.21 -30.33
C MET A 378 -1.39 -16.07 -29.08
N ALA A 379 -2.35 -16.86 -28.59
CA ALA A 379 -2.15 -17.74 -27.44
C ALA A 379 -1.15 -18.87 -27.73
N LEU A 380 -1.23 -19.49 -28.92
CA LEU A 380 -0.26 -20.50 -29.36
C LEU A 380 1.16 -19.91 -29.45
N GLU A 381 1.27 -18.71 -29.99
CA GLU A 381 2.55 -18.01 -30.09
C GLU A 381 3.13 -17.64 -28.72
N ALA A 382 2.30 -17.15 -27.80
CA ALA A 382 2.71 -16.90 -26.42
C ALA A 382 3.26 -18.18 -25.77
N MET A 383 2.54 -19.30 -25.89
CA MET A 383 2.96 -20.59 -25.34
C MET A 383 4.26 -21.09 -25.97
N ARG A 384 4.46 -20.88 -27.27
CA ARG A 384 5.72 -21.22 -27.98
C ARG A 384 6.90 -20.45 -27.41
N GLN A 385 6.70 -19.18 -27.04
CA GLN A 385 7.70 -18.33 -26.39
C GLN A 385 7.84 -18.59 -24.87
N GLY A 386 7.18 -19.63 -24.34
CA GLY A 386 7.29 -20.05 -22.95
C GLY A 386 6.28 -19.40 -22.00
N ILE A 387 5.32 -18.63 -22.51
CA ILE A 387 4.34 -17.91 -21.70
C ILE A 387 3.17 -18.83 -21.34
N LYS A 388 2.99 -19.04 -20.04
CA LYS A 388 1.85 -19.77 -19.49
C LYS A 388 0.57 -18.96 -19.63
N THR A 389 -0.45 -19.60 -20.20
CA THR A 389 -1.68 -18.95 -20.65
C THR A 389 -2.92 -19.57 -20.01
N CYS A 390 -3.86 -18.73 -19.56
CA CYS A 390 -5.18 -19.14 -19.10
C CYS A 390 -6.27 -18.58 -20.03
N VAL A 391 -7.18 -19.42 -20.50
CA VAL A 391 -8.29 -19.00 -21.38
C VAL A 391 -9.64 -19.21 -20.71
N ALA A 392 -10.35 -18.10 -20.50
CA ALA A 392 -11.76 -18.05 -20.14
C ALA A 392 -12.60 -17.77 -21.38
N SER A 393 -12.91 -18.82 -22.12
CA SER A 393 -13.62 -18.73 -23.40
C SER A 393 -15.13 -18.63 -23.31
N LEU A 394 -15.74 -18.64 -22.11
CA LEU A 394 -17.14 -18.37 -21.68
C LEU A 394 -18.34 -18.56 -22.65
N GLU A 395 -18.17 -18.32 -23.95
CA GLU A 395 -18.95 -18.75 -25.09
C GLU A 395 -18.74 -20.23 -25.51
N LEU A 396 -17.49 -20.71 -25.58
CA LEU A 396 -17.18 -22.05 -26.08
C LEU A 396 -16.90 -23.04 -24.95
N LYS A 397 -17.41 -24.26 -25.09
CA LYS A 397 -17.00 -25.38 -24.22
C LYS A 397 -15.50 -25.65 -24.39
N PRO A 398 -14.76 -25.99 -23.31
CA PRO A 398 -13.32 -26.24 -23.38
C PRO A 398 -12.88 -27.20 -24.50
N GLY A 399 -13.61 -28.30 -24.72
CA GLY A 399 -13.30 -29.24 -25.81
C GLY A 399 -13.42 -28.66 -27.22
N ILE A 400 -14.32 -27.70 -27.45
CA ILE A 400 -14.47 -27.02 -28.75
C ILE A 400 -13.37 -25.98 -28.95
N LEU A 401 -13.01 -25.25 -27.89
CA LEU A 401 -11.85 -24.35 -27.91
C LEU A 401 -10.57 -25.13 -28.22
N LEU A 402 -10.33 -26.23 -27.51
CA LEU A 402 -9.17 -27.10 -27.74
C LEU A 402 -9.17 -27.68 -29.15
N LYS A 403 -10.32 -28.08 -29.69
CA LYS A 403 -10.42 -28.48 -31.11
C LYS A 403 -9.91 -27.40 -32.06
N ARG A 404 -10.25 -26.12 -31.82
CA ARG A 404 -9.78 -24.99 -32.64
C ARG A 404 -8.28 -24.76 -32.48
N LEU A 405 -7.78 -24.74 -31.24
CA LEU A 405 -6.36 -24.57 -30.95
C LEU A 405 -5.53 -25.71 -31.53
N THR A 406 -5.99 -26.96 -31.41
CA THR A 406 -5.29 -28.13 -31.97
C THR A 406 -5.24 -28.11 -33.49
N ARG A 407 -6.29 -27.64 -34.16
CA ARG A 407 -6.24 -27.42 -35.62
C ARG A 407 -5.19 -26.38 -36.01
N GLN A 408 -5.13 -25.26 -35.28
CA GLN A 408 -4.12 -24.24 -35.52
C GLN A 408 -2.72 -24.74 -35.20
N SER A 409 -2.51 -25.42 -34.07
CA SER A 409 -1.18 -25.86 -33.64
C SER A 409 -0.59 -26.93 -34.54
N THR A 410 -1.41 -27.86 -35.05
CA THR A 410 -0.97 -28.94 -35.95
C THR A 410 -0.99 -28.54 -37.43
N CYS A 411 -1.54 -27.38 -37.78
CA CYS A 411 -1.84 -26.98 -39.16
C CYS A 411 -2.71 -27.99 -39.93
N CYS A 412 -3.52 -28.79 -39.23
CA CYS A 412 -4.29 -29.87 -39.83
C CYS A 412 -5.79 -29.74 -39.53
N LYS A 413 -6.63 -29.75 -40.57
CA LYS A 413 -8.10 -29.63 -40.43
C LYS A 413 -8.70 -30.77 -39.61
N MET A 414 -8.14 -31.97 -39.72
CA MET A 414 -8.54 -33.16 -39.01
C MET A 414 -7.28 -33.93 -38.59
N PRO A 415 -6.62 -33.51 -37.49
CA PRO A 415 -5.38 -34.11 -37.07
C PRO A 415 -5.62 -35.56 -36.62
N PRO A 416 -4.72 -36.50 -36.96
CA PRO A 416 -4.77 -37.86 -36.42
C PRO A 416 -4.60 -37.83 -34.88
N VAL A 417 -5.07 -38.87 -34.20
CA VAL A 417 -5.07 -38.95 -32.73
C VAL A 417 -3.67 -38.72 -32.13
N LEU A 418 -2.62 -39.23 -32.77
CA LEU A 418 -1.22 -39.03 -32.35
C LEU A 418 -0.79 -37.55 -32.36
N GLU A 419 -1.24 -36.77 -33.34
CA GLU A 419 -0.97 -35.32 -33.37
C GLU A 419 -1.79 -34.58 -32.31
N ILE A 420 -3.02 -35.04 -32.03
CA ILE A 420 -3.82 -34.51 -30.92
C ILE A 420 -3.10 -34.76 -29.59
N GLU A 421 -2.61 -35.98 -29.34
CA GLU A 421 -1.82 -36.29 -28.14
C GLU A 421 -0.58 -35.41 -28.03
N SER A 422 0.12 -35.19 -29.14
CA SER A 422 1.30 -34.31 -29.19
C SER A 422 0.93 -32.86 -28.90
N ALA A 423 -0.22 -32.39 -29.38
CA ALA A 423 -0.74 -31.07 -29.03
C ALA A 423 -1.09 -30.95 -27.54
N PHE A 424 -1.66 -31.98 -26.92
CA PHE A 424 -1.92 -31.98 -25.48
C PHE A 424 -0.64 -31.97 -24.65
N LYS A 425 0.41 -32.70 -25.07
CA LYS A 425 1.74 -32.59 -24.44
C LYS A 425 2.31 -31.17 -24.51
N PHE A 426 2.08 -30.46 -25.63
CA PHE A 426 2.44 -29.04 -25.74
C PHE A 426 1.61 -28.16 -24.78
N TYR A 427 0.37 -28.54 -24.47
CA TYR A 427 -0.51 -27.79 -23.57
C TYR A 427 -0.26 -28.05 -22.07
N ASP A 428 0.18 -29.25 -21.67
CA ASP A 428 0.18 -29.73 -20.27
C ASP A 428 0.79 -28.76 -19.24
N ASP A 429 1.88 -28.09 -19.58
CA ASP A 429 2.60 -27.14 -18.73
C ASP A 429 2.42 -25.67 -19.14
N ARG A 430 1.57 -25.40 -20.15
CA ARG A 430 1.43 -24.08 -20.81
C ARG A 430 0.02 -23.53 -20.84
N LEU A 431 -1.02 -24.36 -20.86
CA LEU A 431 -2.41 -23.94 -21.06
C LEU A 431 -3.33 -24.38 -19.93
N TRP A 432 -4.05 -23.42 -19.37
CA TRP A 432 -5.15 -23.66 -18.44
C TRP A 432 -6.45 -23.13 -19.02
N LEU A 433 -7.56 -23.83 -18.78
CA LEU A 433 -8.88 -23.44 -19.28
C LEU A 433 -9.84 -23.20 -18.12
N PHE A 434 -10.63 -22.14 -18.24
CA PHE A 434 -11.72 -21.88 -17.30
C PHE A 434 -12.93 -22.75 -17.66
N GLY A 435 -13.18 -23.79 -16.87
CA GLY A 435 -14.17 -24.84 -17.16
C GLY A 435 -15.63 -24.53 -16.82
N LEU A 436 -16.01 -23.26 -16.59
CA LEU A 436 -17.39 -22.91 -16.27
C LEU A 436 -18.15 -22.47 -17.52
N THR A 437 -19.19 -23.22 -17.91
CA THR A 437 -20.11 -22.83 -18.98
C THR A 437 -21.34 -22.15 -18.38
N GLY A 438 -21.41 -20.82 -18.43
CA GLY A 438 -22.48 -19.99 -17.86
C GLY A 438 -21.99 -18.56 -17.56
N THR A 439 -22.85 -17.71 -16.97
CA THR A 439 -22.43 -16.39 -16.47
C THR A 439 -21.52 -16.56 -15.25
N ALA A 440 -20.21 -16.53 -15.47
CA ALA A 440 -19.25 -16.39 -14.40
C ALA A 440 -19.40 -14.99 -13.79
N LYS A 441 -19.70 -14.88 -12.49
CA LYS A 441 -19.64 -13.58 -11.81
C LYS A 441 -18.21 -13.04 -11.98
N ALA A 442 -18.07 -11.85 -12.53
CA ALA A 442 -16.81 -11.15 -12.76
C ALA A 442 -15.79 -11.31 -11.62
N GLU A 443 -16.24 -11.18 -10.37
CA GLU A 443 -15.44 -11.37 -9.16
C GLU A 443 -14.79 -12.76 -9.09
N ARG A 444 -15.57 -13.82 -9.34
CA ARG A 444 -15.08 -15.20 -9.28
C ARG A 444 -14.04 -15.50 -10.36
N LEU A 445 -14.17 -14.86 -11.53
CA LEU A 445 -13.16 -14.97 -12.59
C LEU A 445 -11.82 -14.40 -12.10
N ILE A 446 -11.83 -13.20 -11.51
CA ILE A 446 -10.64 -12.52 -11.00
C ILE A 446 -10.00 -13.29 -9.85
N GLU A 447 -10.78 -13.87 -8.94
CA GLU A 447 -10.28 -14.76 -7.88
C GLU A 447 -9.51 -15.95 -8.46
N ILE A 448 -10.08 -16.61 -9.47
CA ILE A 448 -9.45 -17.77 -10.10
C ILE A 448 -8.20 -17.35 -10.87
N PHE A 449 -8.21 -16.19 -11.54
CA PHE A 449 -7.02 -15.65 -12.21
C PHE A 449 -5.91 -15.34 -11.20
N THR A 450 -6.26 -14.74 -10.06
CA THR A 450 -5.33 -14.47 -8.96
C THR A 450 -4.71 -15.74 -8.40
N TYR A 451 -5.54 -16.78 -8.19
CA TYR A 451 -5.04 -18.09 -7.79
C TYR A 451 -4.11 -18.69 -8.85
N ALA A 452 -4.50 -18.65 -10.12
CA ALA A 452 -3.74 -19.26 -11.20
C ALA A 452 -2.38 -18.56 -11.43
N ARG A 453 -2.33 -17.23 -11.32
CA ARG A 453 -1.09 -16.45 -11.30
C ARG A 453 -0.18 -16.91 -10.15
N ARG A 454 -0.70 -16.93 -8.92
CA ARG A 454 0.08 -17.26 -7.71
C ARG A 454 0.56 -18.72 -7.70
N ARG A 455 -0.28 -19.67 -8.12
CA ARG A 455 0.00 -21.11 -8.02
C ARG A 455 0.82 -21.63 -9.19
N TYR A 456 0.46 -21.25 -10.42
CA TYR A 456 1.03 -21.83 -11.64
C TYR A 456 1.96 -20.87 -12.39
N GLY A 457 2.03 -19.60 -11.97
CA GLY A 457 2.86 -18.59 -12.61
C GLY A 457 2.32 -18.12 -13.96
N ILE A 458 1.01 -18.27 -14.22
CA ILE A 458 0.38 -17.84 -15.49
C ILE A 458 0.62 -16.34 -15.69
N GLN A 459 0.98 -15.93 -16.91
CA GLN A 459 1.28 -14.54 -17.24
C GLN A 459 0.28 -13.96 -18.25
N LEU A 460 -0.31 -14.78 -19.12
CA LEU A 460 -1.31 -14.36 -20.10
C LEU A 460 -2.70 -14.87 -19.72
N PHE A 461 -3.66 -13.97 -19.61
CA PHE A 461 -5.06 -14.28 -19.35
C PHE A 461 -5.94 -13.82 -20.51
N ILE A 462 -6.79 -14.71 -21.02
CA ILE A 462 -7.65 -14.43 -22.16
C ILE A 462 -9.11 -14.57 -21.73
N ILE A 463 -9.93 -13.57 -22.05
CA ILE A 463 -11.37 -13.57 -21.79
C ILE A 463 -12.09 -13.41 -23.12
N ASP A 464 -12.78 -14.46 -23.57
CA ASP A 464 -13.59 -14.44 -24.78
C ASP A 464 -15.04 -14.86 -24.44
N SER A 465 -16.03 -13.98 -24.35
CA SER A 465 -16.00 -12.52 -24.56
C SER A 465 -16.52 -11.78 -23.32
N LEU A 466 -16.30 -10.46 -23.27
CA LEU A 466 -16.78 -9.56 -22.21
C LEU A 466 -18.28 -9.76 -21.90
N MET A 467 -19.09 -10.01 -22.93
CA MET A 467 -20.55 -10.13 -22.83
C MET A 467 -21.00 -11.40 -22.09
N LYS A 468 -20.09 -12.33 -21.78
CA LYS A 468 -20.40 -13.55 -21.01
C LYS A 468 -19.96 -13.48 -19.56
N CYS A 469 -19.42 -12.35 -19.09
CA CYS A 469 -18.98 -12.15 -17.71
C CYS A 469 -20.14 -11.83 -16.72
N GLY A 470 -21.38 -12.14 -17.09
CA GLY A 470 -22.56 -11.93 -16.23
C GLY A 470 -22.99 -10.47 -16.06
N ILE A 471 -22.57 -9.60 -16.99
CA ILE A 471 -22.89 -8.17 -16.99
C ILE A 471 -23.91 -7.90 -18.09
N GLY A 472 -24.94 -7.10 -17.78
CA GLY A 472 -25.96 -6.72 -18.74
C GLY A 472 -25.39 -5.92 -19.92
N ASP A 473 -26.02 -6.04 -21.09
CA ASP A 473 -25.65 -5.28 -22.30
C ASP A 473 -25.78 -3.76 -22.08
N ASP A 474 -26.75 -3.35 -21.27
CA ASP A 474 -27.08 -1.99 -20.86
C ASP A 474 -26.44 -1.57 -19.51
N ASP A 475 -25.78 -2.50 -18.81
CA ASP A 475 -25.07 -2.24 -17.57
C ASP A 475 -23.67 -1.67 -17.82
N TYR A 476 -23.63 -0.43 -18.31
CA TYR A 476 -22.39 0.28 -18.61
C TYR A 476 -21.51 0.50 -17.37
N ASN A 477 -22.11 0.62 -16.18
CA ASN A 477 -21.38 0.79 -14.92
C ASN A 477 -20.72 -0.53 -14.49
N GLY A 478 -21.44 -1.65 -14.57
CA GLY A 478 -20.88 -2.98 -14.32
C GLY A 478 -19.77 -3.33 -15.31
N GLN A 479 -19.92 -2.97 -16.59
CA GLN A 479 -18.87 -3.14 -17.59
C GLN A 479 -17.61 -2.34 -17.23
N LYS A 480 -17.77 -1.07 -16.85
CA LYS A 480 -16.66 -0.23 -16.40
C LYS A 480 -15.99 -0.83 -15.15
N ALA A 481 -16.76 -1.15 -14.12
CA ALA A 481 -16.25 -1.70 -12.87
C ALA A 481 -15.46 -3.01 -13.10
N PHE A 482 -15.93 -3.86 -14.02
CA PHE A 482 -15.21 -5.07 -14.38
C PHE A 482 -13.88 -4.77 -15.10
N VAL A 483 -13.86 -3.84 -16.05
CA VAL A 483 -12.61 -3.43 -16.73
C VAL A 483 -11.64 -2.77 -15.76
N ASP A 484 -12.11 -1.95 -14.82
CA ASP A 484 -11.30 -1.39 -13.72
C ASP A 484 -10.69 -2.52 -12.87
N ALA A 485 -11.48 -3.53 -12.51
CA ALA A 485 -10.99 -4.68 -11.75
C ALA A 485 -9.96 -5.53 -12.53
N LEU A 486 -10.09 -5.62 -13.86
CA LEU A 486 -9.06 -6.21 -14.72
C LEU A 486 -7.79 -5.35 -14.76
N CYS A 487 -7.92 -4.02 -14.77
CA CYS A 487 -6.79 -3.08 -14.70
C CYS A 487 -6.02 -3.23 -13.37
N ASP A 488 -6.74 -3.31 -12.25
CA ASP A 488 -6.15 -3.61 -10.95
C ASP A 488 -5.43 -4.95 -10.94
N PHE A 489 -6.06 -5.99 -11.52
CA PHE A 489 -5.47 -7.32 -11.59
C PHE A 489 -4.17 -7.34 -12.41
N LYS A 490 -4.14 -6.76 -13.62
CA LYS A 490 -2.93 -6.71 -14.46
C LYS A 490 -1.79 -5.97 -13.75
N ASN A 491 -2.08 -4.85 -13.10
CA ASN A 491 -1.09 -3.97 -12.47
C ASN A 491 -0.53 -4.61 -11.20
N LYS A 492 -1.38 -5.22 -10.37
CA LYS A 492 -0.94 -5.90 -9.13
C LYS A 492 -0.14 -7.18 -9.40
N THR A 493 -0.29 -7.80 -10.57
CA THR A 493 0.28 -9.12 -10.84
C THR A 493 1.33 -9.16 -11.94
N ASN A 494 1.55 -8.03 -12.62
CA ASN A 494 2.32 -7.92 -13.86
C ASN A 494 1.89 -8.97 -14.91
N SER A 495 0.58 -9.19 -15.05
CA SER A 495 0.02 -10.10 -16.04
C SER A 495 -0.48 -9.34 -17.27
N HIS A 496 -0.48 -9.98 -18.44
CA HIS A 496 -1.13 -9.46 -19.64
C HIS A 496 -2.54 -10.03 -19.77
N ILE A 497 -3.51 -9.21 -20.15
CA ILE A 497 -4.89 -9.63 -20.38
C ILE A 497 -5.30 -9.34 -21.82
N ILE A 498 -5.86 -10.35 -22.51
CA ILE A 498 -6.56 -10.15 -23.79
C ILE A 498 -8.06 -10.29 -23.54
N LEU A 499 -8.83 -9.23 -23.83
CA LEU A 499 -10.28 -9.20 -23.70
C LEU A 499 -10.93 -9.11 -25.08
N VAL A 500 -11.83 -10.03 -25.40
CA VAL A 500 -12.58 -10.02 -26.66
C VAL A 500 -13.90 -9.27 -26.49
N THR A 501 -14.18 -8.38 -27.45
CA THR A 501 -15.43 -7.62 -27.52
C THR A 501 -16.06 -7.69 -28.91
N HIS A 502 -17.33 -7.31 -28.99
CA HIS A 502 -18.06 -7.20 -30.25
C HIS A 502 -18.17 -5.74 -30.67
N SER A 503 -18.24 -5.51 -31.97
CA SER A 503 -18.58 -4.18 -32.49
C SER A 503 -20.09 -3.92 -32.36
N ARG A 504 -20.47 -2.65 -32.29
CA ARG A 504 -21.85 -2.18 -32.41
C ARG A 504 -22.41 -2.59 -33.78
N LYS A 505 -23.73 -2.75 -33.89
CA LYS A 505 -24.37 -2.97 -35.18
C LYS A 505 -24.25 -1.68 -36.00
N GLY A 506 -23.40 -1.69 -37.02
CA GLY A 506 -23.32 -0.64 -38.03
C GLY A 506 -24.25 -0.90 -39.22
N ASP A 507 -24.24 0.01 -40.20
CA ASP A 507 -25.07 -0.08 -41.41
C ASP A 507 -24.61 -1.20 -42.37
N SER A 508 -23.35 -1.63 -42.27
CA SER A 508 -22.73 -2.64 -43.16
C SER A 508 -21.47 -3.25 -42.54
N GLU A 509 -21.15 -4.49 -42.95
CA GLU A 509 -19.90 -5.19 -42.60
C GLU A 509 -18.81 -5.07 -43.70
N GLU A 510 -19.11 -4.31 -44.77
CA GLU A 510 -18.25 -4.12 -45.95
C GLU A 510 -17.00 -3.27 -45.68
N LYS A 511 -16.96 -2.56 -44.54
CA LYS A 511 -15.85 -1.68 -44.16
C LYS A 511 -15.30 -2.08 -42.79
N PRO A 512 -14.00 -1.85 -42.53
CA PRO A 512 -13.44 -2.02 -41.21
C PRO A 512 -14.13 -1.10 -40.19
N THR A 513 -14.30 -1.60 -38.97
CA THR A 513 -14.76 -0.80 -37.82
C THR A 513 -13.60 -0.01 -37.23
N GLY A 514 -13.89 1.08 -36.53
CA GLY A 514 -12.92 1.89 -35.80
C GLY A 514 -13.10 1.82 -34.29
N LYS A 515 -12.26 2.58 -33.56
CA LYS A 515 -12.32 2.68 -32.10
C LYS A 515 -13.71 2.99 -31.54
N MET A 516 -14.46 3.87 -32.21
CA MET A 516 -15.79 4.32 -31.75
C MET A 516 -16.90 3.26 -31.93
N ASP A 517 -16.62 2.18 -32.65
CA ASP A 517 -17.57 1.11 -32.94
C ASP A 517 -17.54 -0.02 -31.91
N VAL A 518 -16.69 0.05 -30.88
CA VAL A 518 -16.67 -0.95 -29.81
C VAL A 518 -18.01 -0.94 -29.04
N LYS A 519 -18.63 -2.10 -28.87
CA LYS A 519 -19.90 -2.24 -28.12
C LYS A 519 -19.61 -2.15 -26.62
N GLY A 520 -20.48 -1.45 -25.90
CA GLY A 520 -20.40 -1.28 -24.45
C GLY A 520 -20.04 0.16 -24.06
N SER A 521 -19.64 0.32 -22.80
CA SER A 521 -19.25 1.60 -22.23
C SER A 521 -18.01 2.18 -22.92
N GLY A 522 -17.98 3.49 -23.17
CA GLY A 522 -16.79 4.17 -23.70
C GLY A 522 -15.55 3.99 -22.83
N ALA A 523 -15.76 3.78 -21.52
CA ALA A 523 -14.70 3.47 -20.56
C ALA A 523 -13.87 2.23 -20.95
N ILE A 524 -14.45 1.26 -21.66
CA ILE A 524 -13.73 0.05 -22.10
C ILE A 524 -12.56 0.45 -23.01
N THR A 525 -12.81 1.31 -24.00
CA THR A 525 -11.78 1.79 -24.92
C THR A 525 -10.84 2.82 -24.31
N ASP A 526 -11.25 3.49 -23.24
CA ASP A 526 -10.41 4.47 -22.54
C ASP A 526 -9.41 3.81 -21.59
N LEU A 527 -9.85 2.77 -20.86
CA LEU A 527 -9.06 2.05 -19.86
C LEU A 527 -8.06 1.07 -20.50
N THR A 528 -8.45 0.38 -21.57
CA THR A 528 -7.57 -0.56 -22.31
C THR A 528 -6.27 0.10 -22.76
N ASP A 529 -5.16 -0.63 -22.74
CA ASP A 529 -3.86 -0.11 -23.18
C ASP A 529 -3.70 -0.21 -24.69
N ASN A 530 -4.15 -1.34 -25.25
CA ASN A 530 -4.06 -1.64 -26.67
C ASN A 530 -5.44 -1.99 -27.24
N LEU A 531 -5.72 -1.59 -28.48
CA LEU A 531 -6.96 -1.93 -29.19
C LEU A 531 -6.64 -2.51 -30.57
N PHE A 532 -6.99 -3.78 -30.77
CA PHE A 532 -6.99 -4.42 -32.06
C PHE A 532 -8.40 -4.53 -32.64
N ILE A 533 -8.52 -4.34 -33.95
CA ILE A 533 -9.73 -4.62 -34.72
C ILE A 533 -9.41 -5.61 -35.82
N ILE A 534 -10.08 -6.76 -35.81
CA ILE A 534 -10.02 -7.73 -36.90
C ILE A 534 -11.21 -7.54 -37.85
N TRP A 535 -10.90 -7.31 -39.13
CA TRP A 535 -11.89 -7.22 -40.20
C TRP A 535 -11.59 -8.23 -41.30
N ARG A 536 -12.61 -9.00 -41.70
CA ARG A 536 -12.57 -9.88 -42.87
C ARG A 536 -13.31 -9.23 -44.02
N ASN A 537 -12.69 -9.22 -45.19
CA ASN A 537 -13.30 -8.67 -46.40
C ASN A 537 -14.31 -9.65 -47.01
N LYS A 538 -15.52 -9.67 -46.47
CA LYS A 538 -16.61 -10.55 -46.94
C LYS A 538 -17.03 -10.27 -48.39
N ALA A 539 -16.86 -9.04 -48.86
CA ALA A 539 -17.11 -8.68 -50.25
C ALA A 539 -16.12 -9.39 -51.19
N ARG A 540 -14.83 -9.40 -50.84
CA ARG A 540 -13.80 -10.17 -51.54
C ARG A 540 -14.08 -11.66 -51.52
N GLU A 541 -14.47 -12.23 -50.38
CA GLU A 541 -14.84 -13.66 -50.29
C GLU A 541 -15.96 -14.03 -51.28
N ARG A 542 -16.99 -13.19 -51.38
CA ARG A 542 -18.08 -13.38 -52.36
C ARG A 542 -17.65 -13.17 -53.81
N ALA A 543 -16.73 -12.24 -54.08
CA ALA A 543 -16.15 -12.08 -55.41
C ALA A 543 -15.36 -13.35 -55.81
N LEU A 544 -14.54 -13.89 -54.89
CA LEU A 544 -13.77 -15.11 -55.11
C LEU A 544 -14.68 -16.32 -55.38
N GLN A 545 -15.79 -16.46 -54.65
CA GLN A 545 -16.79 -17.51 -54.89
C GLN A 545 -17.40 -17.44 -56.29
N ARG A 546 -17.68 -16.23 -56.79
CA ARG A 546 -18.20 -16.03 -58.15
C ARG A 546 -17.16 -16.41 -59.21
N VAL A 547 -15.89 -16.06 -59.00
CA VAL A 547 -14.79 -16.52 -59.87
C VAL A 547 -14.71 -18.05 -59.90
N GLN A 548 -14.76 -18.70 -58.73
CA GLN A 548 -14.71 -20.16 -58.62
C GLN A 548 -15.93 -20.84 -59.24
N ALA A 549 -17.09 -20.18 -59.24
CA ALA A 549 -18.31 -20.63 -59.91
C ALA A 549 -18.29 -20.41 -61.44
N GLY A 550 -17.24 -19.77 -61.98
CA GLY A 550 -17.09 -19.50 -63.42
C GLY A 550 -17.89 -18.29 -63.93
N GLU A 551 -18.32 -17.39 -63.03
CA GLU A 551 -19.03 -16.16 -63.42
C GLU A 551 -18.07 -15.12 -64.04
N GLN A 552 -18.60 -14.25 -64.92
CA GLN A 552 -17.81 -13.15 -65.50
C GLN A 552 -17.42 -12.11 -64.44
N ILE A 553 -16.12 -11.82 -64.38
CA ILE A 553 -15.54 -10.86 -63.43
C ILE A 553 -15.72 -9.44 -63.98
N ASN A 554 -16.37 -8.56 -63.22
CA ASN A 554 -16.44 -7.13 -63.54
C ASN A 554 -15.27 -6.35 -62.88
N GLU A 555 -15.12 -5.07 -63.22
CA GLU A 555 -14.04 -4.22 -62.67
C GLU A 555 -14.10 -4.11 -61.14
N LYS A 556 -15.30 -4.10 -60.54
CA LYS A 556 -15.49 -4.05 -59.09
C LYS A 556 -14.97 -5.33 -58.41
N ASP A 557 -15.20 -6.49 -59.03
CA ASP A 557 -14.72 -7.77 -58.54
C ASP A 557 -13.20 -7.87 -58.63
N GLN A 558 -12.59 -7.33 -59.69
CA GLN A 558 -11.13 -7.23 -59.79
C GLN A 558 -10.53 -6.37 -58.67
N GLN A 559 -11.14 -5.21 -58.37
CA GLN A 559 -10.71 -4.35 -57.26
C GLN A 559 -10.85 -5.05 -55.90
N LEU A 560 -11.96 -5.77 -55.68
CA LEU A 560 -12.18 -6.53 -54.44
C LEU A 560 -11.15 -7.66 -54.26
N LEU A 561 -10.80 -8.37 -55.34
CA LEU A 561 -9.82 -9.46 -55.31
C LEU A 561 -8.39 -8.97 -55.04
N ALA A 562 -8.05 -7.77 -55.52
CA ALA A 562 -6.78 -7.11 -55.26
C ALA A 562 -6.65 -6.53 -53.84
N ALA A 563 -7.77 -6.28 -53.16
CA ALA A 563 -7.78 -5.81 -51.78
C ALA A 563 -7.37 -6.92 -50.79
N PRO A 564 -6.88 -6.56 -49.58
CA PRO A 564 -6.55 -7.54 -48.55
C PRO A 564 -7.74 -8.44 -48.18
N ALA A 565 -7.45 -9.72 -47.92
CA ALA A 565 -8.44 -10.71 -47.48
C ALA A 565 -8.98 -10.41 -46.08
N SER A 566 -8.10 -9.98 -45.19
CA SER A 566 -8.40 -9.54 -43.83
C SER A 566 -7.39 -8.49 -43.43
N VAL A 567 -7.73 -7.68 -42.43
CA VAL A 567 -6.83 -6.70 -41.85
C VAL A 567 -6.95 -6.77 -40.32
N LEU A 568 -5.81 -6.88 -39.65
CA LEU A 568 -5.72 -6.69 -38.20
C LEU A 568 -5.16 -5.28 -37.95
N MET A 569 -5.97 -4.41 -37.39
CA MET A 569 -5.64 -3.00 -37.19
C MET A 569 -5.35 -2.73 -35.73
N LEU A 570 -4.21 -2.10 -35.43
CA LEU A 570 -3.90 -1.54 -34.13
C LEU A 570 -4.38 -0.08 -34.11
N GLU A 571 -5.42 0.20 -33.33
CA GLU A 571 -6.13 1.49 -33.27
C GLU A 571 -5.85 2.27 -31.97
N LYS A 572 -5.07 1.67 -31.07
CA LYS A 572 -4.60 2.29 -29.82
C LYS A 572 -3.41 1.51 -29.30
N GLN A 573 -2.37 2.21 -28.87
CA GLN A 573 -1.28 1.66 -28.06
C GLN A 573 -0.77 2.71 -27.06
N ARG A 574 -0.92 2.45 -25.76
CA ARG A 574 -0.57 3.42 -24.70
C ARG A 574 0.94 3.53 -24.46
N ASN A 575 1.66 2.40 -24.41
CA ASN A 575 3.06 2.35 -23.91
C ASN A 575 4.10 2.00 -24.99
N GLY A 576 3.74 2.09 -26.28
CA GLY A 576 4.66 1.87 -27.39
C GLY A 576 5.11 3.16 -28.06
N GLU A 577 5.86 3.04 -29.16
CA GLU A 577 6.41 4.19 -29.91
C GLU A 577 5.39 4.93 -30.79
N GLY A 578 4.09 4.73 -30.54
CA GLY A 578 3.01 5.43 -31.24
C GLY A 578 2.65 4.90 -32.63
N TRP A 579 3.12 3.72 -33.03
CA TRP A 579 2.64 3.09 -34.28
C TRP A 579 1.20 2.60 -34.12
N GLU A 580 0.33 3.07 -35.03
CA GLU A 580 -1.04 2.61 -35.23
C GLU A 580 -1.19 2.30 -36.73
N GLY A 581 -1.79 1.15 -37.07
CA GLY A 581 -1.81 0.69 -38.45
C GLY A 581 -2.41 -0.69 -38.66
N GLY A 582 -2.72 -0.99 -39.93
CA GLY A 582 -3.30 -2.25 -40.36
C GLY A 582 -2.26 -3.21 -40.94
N VAL A 583 -2.24 -4.45 -40.46
CA VAL A 583 -1.47 -5.55 -41.06
C VAL A 583 -2.43 -6.38 -41.92
N PRO A 584 -2.17 -6.53 -43.24
CA PRO A 584 -2.97 -7.40 -44.09
C PRO A 584 -2.73 -8.85 -43.69
N LEU A 585 -3.81 -9.61 -43.59
CA LEU A 585 -3.80 -11.01 -43.21
C LEU A 585 -4.66 -11.84 -44.16
N PHE A 586 -4.39 -13.14 -44.21
CA PHE A 586 -5.15 -14.14 -44.93
C PHE A 586 -5.46 -15.31 -43.99
N LEU A 587 -6.73 -15.68 -43.85
CA LEU A 587 -7.12 -16.83 -43.05
C LEU A 587 -6.92 -18.11 -43.87
N ASP A 588 -5.92 -18.90 -43.50
CA ASP A 588 -5.66 -20.19 -44.15
C ASP A 588 -6.77 -21.20 -43.84
N GLU A 589 -7.34 -21.79 -44.89
CA GLU A 589 -8.47 -22.71 -44.75
C GLU A 589 -8.09 -24.04 -44.10
N GLN A 590 -6.84 -24.48 -44.21
CA GLN A 590 -6.42 -25.78 -43.66
C GLN A 590 -6.17 -25.68 -42.15
N SER A 591 -5.28 -24.78 -41.77
CA SER A 591 -4.82 -24.58 -40.39
C SER A 591 -5.73 -23.66 -39.56
N HIS A 592 -6.54 -22.80 -40.18
CA HIS A 592 -7.22 -21.68 -39.51
C HIS A 592 -6.25 -20.70 -38.81
N GLN A 593 -5.00 -20.62 -39.26
CA GLN A 593 -4.09 -19.54 -38.89
C GLN A 593 -4.32 -18.33 -39.80
N PHE A 594 -4.16 -17.13 -39.25
CA PHE A 594 -4.03 -15.93 -40.06
C PHE A 594 -2.56 -15.78 -40.48
N LEU A 595 -2.31 -15.71 -41.78
CA LEU A 595 -0.99 -15.59 -42.40
C LEU A 595 -0.80 -14.19 -42.98
N GLN A 596 0.45 -13.74 -43.15
CA GLN A 596 0.73 -12.39 -43.67
C GLN A 596 0.55 -12.27 -45.19
N MET A 597 0.59 -13.39 -45.91
CA MET A 597 0.45 -13.43 -47.36
C MET A 597 -0.30 -14.71 -47.79
N GLU A 598 -0.99 -14.62 -48.92
CA GLU A 598 -1.59 -15.81 -49.57
C GLU A 598 -0.49 -16.76 -50.03
N GLY A 599 -0.63 -18.04 -49.72
CA GLY A 599 0.38 -19.07 -50.04
C GLY A 599 1.57 -19.14 -49.08
N ALA A 600 1.62 -18.29 -48.04
CA ALA A 600 2.58 -18.46 -46.96
C ALA A 600 2.36 -19.80 -46.24
N SER A 601 3.43 -20.38 -45.69
CA SER A 601 3.33 -21.60 -44.90
C SER A 601 2.80 -21.27 -43.49
N PRO A 602 1.76 -21.96 -42.99
CA PRO A 602 1.39 -21.86 -41.58
C PRO A 602 2.50 -22.44 -40.69
N TYR A 603 2.50 -22.05 -39.41
CA TYR A 603 3.52 -22.49 -38.46
C TYR A 603 3.03 -23.68 -37.64
N ASN A 604 3.71 -24.82 -37.71
CA ASN A 604 3.38 -25.99 -36.90
C ASN A 604 3.98 -25.81 -35.50
N TYR A 605 3.14 -25.54 -34.51
CA TYR A 605 3.56 -25.29 -33.13
C TYR A 605 4.02 -26.55 -32.40
N ILE A 606 3.66 -27.73 -32.91
CA ILE A 606 4.08 -29.02 -32.34
C ILE A 606 5.45 -29.41 -32.85
N ALA A 607 5.68 -29.26 -34.16
CA ALA A 607 6.98 -29.45 -34.78
C ALA A 607 7.94 -28.26 -34.53
N ASN A 608 7.40 -27.13 -34.07
CA ASN A 608 8.09 -25.87 -33.88
C ASN A 608 8.86 -25.37 -35.12
N MET A 609 8.20 -25.44 -36.29
CA MET A 609 8.74 -24.98 -37.58
C MET A 609 7.59 -24.71 -38.57
N PRO A 610 7.83 -23.97 -39.67
CA PRO A 610 6.87 -23.86 -40.77
C PRO A 610 6.40 -25.23 -41.28
N LYS A 611 5.11 -25.35 -41.59
CA LYS A 611 4.50 -26.61 -42.06
C LYS A 611 5.14 -27.15 -43.34
N SER A 612 5.52 -26.28 -44.26
CA SER A 612 6.24 -26.64 -45.49
C SER A 612 7.58 -27.32 -45.20
N GLU A 613 8.37 -26.79 -44.26
CA GLU A 613 9.63 -27.40 -43.82
C GLU A 613 9.38 -28.76 -43.14
N TYR A 614 8.37 -28.84 -42.27
CA TYR A 614 7.97 -30.10 -41.64
C TYR A 614 7.59 -31.18 -42.68
N ASP A 615 6.84 -30.80 -43.71
CA ASP A 615 6.44 -31.71 -44.79
C ASP A 615 7.63 -32.17 -45.64
N GLU A 616 8.62 -31.31 -45.83
CA GLU A 616 9.85 -31.65 -46.53
C GLU A 616 10.70 -32.64 -45.73
N VAL A 617 10.92 -32.37 -44.44
CA VAL A 617 11.62 -33.30 -43.52
C VAL A 617 10.91 -34.66 -43.51
N TRP A 618 9.59 -34.66 -43.33
CA TRP A 618 8.80 -35.90 -43.33
C TRP A 618 8.95 -36.65 -44.66
N ARG A 619 8.90 -35.94 -45.80
CA ARG A 619 9.06 -36.56 -47.13
C ARG A 619 10.44 -37.18 -47.29
N GLN A 620 11.51 -36.48 -46.90
CA GLN A 620 12.88 -36.99 -46.99
C GLN A 620 13.09 -38.24 -46.14
N GLU A 621 12.46 -38.33 -44.98
CA GLU A 621 12.60 -39.46 -44.06
C GLU A 621 11.71 -40.67 -44.43
N ASN A 622 10.58 -40.45 -45.10
CA ASN A 622 9.53 -41.47 -45.26
C ASN A 622 9.20 -41.84 -46.71
N VAL A 623 9.74 -41.11 -47.70
CA VAL A 623 9.53 -41.40 -49.13
C VAL A 623 10.88 -41.67 -49.79
N THR A 624 11.12 -42.93 -50.17
CA THR A 624 12.22 -43.28 -51.07
C THR A 624 11.83 -42.94 -52.50
N GLU A 625 12.48 -41.93 -53.09
CA GLU A 625 12.39 -41.70 -54.55
C GLU A 625 13.02 -42.90 -55.27
N TYR A 626 12.23 -43.60 -56.09
CA TYR A 626 12.67 -44.68 -56.99
C TYR A 626 12.79 -44.17 -58.42
#